data_AF-A0A1Q8Y9A8-F1
#
_entry.id   AF-A0A1Q8Y9A8-F1
#
_cell.length_a   1.000
_cell.length_b   1.000
_cell.length_c   1.000
_cell.angle_alpha   90.00
_cell.angle_beta   90.00
_cell.angle_gamma   90.00
#
_symmetry.space_group_name_H-M   'P 1'
#
loop_
_entity.id
_entity.type
_entity.pdbx_description
1 polymer ?
#
loop_
_entity_poly.entity_id
_entity_poly.type
_entity_poly.pdbx_seq_one_letter_code
_entity_poly.pdbx_strand_id
1 'polypeptide(L)' 'MLNSIDTYVEYGRSTAKARNQRGEARASFHKSWFSRAKALEQESDRQAVQQAFDDGYKDARSVIAVDRFA' A
#
# COMPACT_ATOMS: atom_id res chain seq x y z
N MET A 1 5.68 -15.96 -6.72
CA MET A 1 4.61 -14.96 -6.52
C MET A 1 3.42 -15.28 -7.42
N LEU A 2 2.21 -15.24 -6.88
CA LEU A 2 0.93 -15.41 -7.60
C LEU A 2 0.53 -14.15 -8.36
N ASN A 3 0.80 -12.97 -7.80
CA ASN A 3 0.59 -11.68 -8.47
C ASN A 3 1.93 -11.03 -8.86
N SER A 4 1.91 -10.14 -9.84
CA SER A 4 3.09 -9.31 -10.15
C SER A 4 3.44 -8.42 -8.96
N ILE A 5 4.74 -8.18 -8.76
CA ILE A 5 5.22 -7.24 -7.74
C ILE A 5 4.66 -5.83 -7.96
N ASP A 6 4.49 -5.43 -9.22
CA ASP A 6 3.92 -4.13 -9.61
C ASP A 6 2.48 -3.96 -9.11
N THR A 7 1.69 -5.05 -9.07
CA THR A 7 0.32 -5.01 -8.54
C THR A 7 0.31 -4.59 -7.07
N TYR A 8 1.27 -5.06 -6.28
CA TYR A 8 1.39 -4.68 -4.87
C TYR A 8 1.75 -3.19 -4.72
N VAL A 9 2.66 -2.68 -5.55
CA VAL A 9 3.01 -1.26 -5.61
C VAL A 9 1.78 -0.40 -5.95
N GLU A 10 1.00 -0.79 -6.97
CA GLU A 10 -0.20 -0.07 -7.39
C GLU A 10 -1.29 -0.02 -6.32
N TYR A 11 -1.48 -1.12 -5.57
CA TYR A 11 -2.44 -1.15 -4.46
C TYR A 11 -1.95 -0.34 -3.25
N GLY A 12 -0.64 -0.30 -3.01
CA GLY A 12 -0.03 0.64 -2.07
C GLY A 12 -0.34 2.08 -2.42
N ARG A 13 -0.08 2.46 -3.69
CA ARG A 13 -0.36 3.80 -4.23
C ARG A 13 -1.85 4.16 -4.14
N SER A 14 -2.73 3.22 -4.49
CA SER A 14 -4.18 3.42 -4.47
C SER A 14 -4.71 3.61 -3.05
N THR A 15 -4.18 2.87 -2.08
CA THR A 15 -4.50 3.04 -0.66
C THR A 15 -4.10 4.44 -0.16
N ALA A 16 -2.88 4.88 -0.49
CA ALA A 16 -2.39 6.20 -0.11
C ALA A 16 -3.21 7.34 -0.76
N LYS A 17 -3.50 7.24 -2.06
CA LYS A 17 -4.36 8.20 -2.77
C LYS A 17 -5.76 8.29 -2.15
N ALA A 18 -6.37 7.16 -1.82
CA ALA A 18 -7.67 7.13 -1.15
C ALA A 18 -7.62 7.84 0.20
N ARG A 19 -6.57 7.63 1.01
CA ARG A 19 -6.37 8.33 2.29
C ARG A 19 -6.07 9.82 2.12
N ASN A 20 -5.36 10.24 1.07
CA ASN A 20 -5.13 11.65 0.78
C ASN A 20 -6.46 12.36 0.51
N GLN A 21 -7.41 11.66 -0.11
CA GLN A 21 -8.76 12.13 -0.43
C GLN A 21 -9.78 11.92 0.69
N ARG A 22 -9.34 11.53 1.90
CA ARG A 22 -10.21 11.19 3.05
C ARG A 22 -11.23 10.07 2.75
N GLY A 23 -10.96 9.24 1.77
CA GLY A 23 -11.82 8.13 1.33
C GLY A 23 -11.50 6.82 2.05
N GLU A 24 -11.85 6.72 3.34
CA GLU A 24 -11.48 5.56 4.16
C GLU A 24 -12.08 4.23 3.68
N ALA A 25 -13.30 4.24 3.13
CA ALA A 25 -13.90 3.04 2.55
C ALA A 25 -13.06 2.48 1.37
N ARG A 26 -12.58 3.36 0.49
CA ARG A 26 -11.70 2.98 -0.63
C ARG A 26 -10.33 2.53 -0.13
N ALA A 27 -9.76 3.21 0.85
CA ALA A 27 -8.49 2.82 1.45
C ALA A 27 -8.59 1.42 2.08
N SER A 28 -9.67 1.16 2.81
CA SER A 28 -9.94 -0.15 3.43
C SER A 28 -10.13 -1.24 2.37
N PHE A 29 -10.85 -0.95 1.27
CA PHE A 29 -11.00 -1.88 0.16
C PHE A 29 -9.64 -2.32 -0.43
N HIS A 30 -8.77 -1.36 -0.77
CA HIS A 30 -7.45 -1.68 -1.32
C HIS A 30 -6.57 -2.42 -0.31
N LYS A 31 -6.59 -2.02 0.96
CA LYS A 31 -5.82 -2.69 2.01
C LYS A 31 -6.33 -4.12 2.28
N SER A 32 -7.64 -4.33 2.25
CA SER A 32 -8.27 -5.64 2.43
C SER A 32 -7.89 -6.60 1.30
N TRP A 33 -7.95 -6.12 0.05
CA TRP A 33 -7.46 -6.88 -1.10
C TRP A 33 -5.99 -7.27 -0.92
N PHE A 34 -5.12 -6.32 -0.56
CA PHE A 34 -3.70 -6.59 -0.31
C PHE A 34 -3.49 -7.67 0.76
N SER A 35 -4.17 -7.57 1.90
CA SER A 35 -4.03 -8.53 3.00
C SER A 35 -4.42 -9.95 2.55
N ARG A 36 -5.49 -10.08 1.75
CA ARG A 36 -5.92 -11.37 1.19
C ARG A 36 -4.92 -11.89 0.16
N ALA A 37 -4.46 -11.04 -0.75
CA ALA A 37 -3.47 -11.41 -1.77
C ALA A 37 -2.16 -11.89 -1.12
N LYS A 38 -1.64 -11.17 -0.12
CA LYS A 38 -0.43 -11.56 0.63
C LYS A 38 -0.59 -12.90 1.36
N ALA A 39 -1.76 -13.19 1.90
CA ALA A 39 -2.00 -14.45 2.60
C ALA A 39 -1.93 -15.68 1.68
N LEU A 40 -2.29 -15.49 0.40
CA LEU A 40 -2.23 -16.53 -0.63
C LEU A 40 -0.82 -16.75 -1.18
N GLU A 41 0.08 -15.78 -1.02
CA GLU A 41 1.46 -15.89 -1.48
C GLU A 41 2.27 -16.92 -0.67
N GLN A 42 3.32 -17.44 -1.32
CA GLN A 42 4.32 -18.28 -0.67
C GLN A 42 5.02 -17.53 0.47
N GLU A 43 5.43 -18.24 1.51
CA GLU A 43 6.04 -17.62 2.69
C GLU A 43 7.29 -16.80 2.36
N SER A 44 8.14 -17.31 1.45
CA SER A 44 9.33 -16.61 0.95
C SER A 44 9.02 -15.29 0.26
N ASP A 45 7.85 -15.16 -0.35
CA ASP A 45 7.44 -14.00 -1.14
C ASP A 45 6.72 -12.94 -0.31
N ARG A 46 6.21 -13.31 0.88
CA ARG A 46 5.39 -12.43 1.74
C ARG A 46 6.11 -11.15 2.15
N GLN A 47 7.42 -11.21 2.38
CA GLN A 47 8.20 -10.04 2.74
C GLN A 47 8.37 -9.10 1.54
N ALA A 48 8.65 -9.64 0.35
CA ALA A 48 8.81 -8.85 -0.87
C ALA A 48 7.51 -8.13 -1.25
N VAL A 49 6.36 -8.80 -1.18
CA VAL A 49 5.06 -8.16 -1.47
C VAL A 49 4.68 -7.11 -0.44
N GLN A 50 5.07 -7.30 0.83
CA GLN A 50 4.85 -6.31 1.89
C GLN A 50 5.66 -5.05 1.62
N GLN A 51 6.94 -5.22 1.27
CA GLN A 51 7.82 -4.11 0.92
C GLN A 51 7.29 -3.36 -0.31
N ALA A 52 6.91 -4.06 -1.38
CA ALA A 52 6.36 -3.45 -2.59
C ALA A 52 5.10 -2.61 -2.30
N PHE A 53 4.19 -3.11 -1.46
CA PHE A 53 3.01 -2.35 -1.02
C PHE A 53 3.40 -1.11 -0.23
N ASP A 54 4.32 -1.24 0.73
CA ASP A 54 4.73 -0.13 1.59
C ASP A 54 5.46 0.97 0.80
N ASP A 55 6.27 0.59 -0.19
CA ASP A 55 6.95 1.52 -1.09
C ASP A 55 5.96 2.30 -1.94
N GLY A 56 5.00 1.61 -2.57
CA GLY A 56 3.92 2.27 -3.31
C GLY A 56 3.05 3.18 -2.44
N TYR A 57 2.81 2.77 -1.18
CA TYR A 57 2.07 3.59 -0.23
C TYR A 57 2.84 4.86 0.14
N LYS A 58 4.13 4.75 0.48
CA LYS A 58 4.98 5.89 0.84
C LYS A 58 5.12 6.87 -0.32
N ASP A 59 5.37 6.36 -1.53
CA ASP A 59 5.50 7.14 -2.77
C ASP A 59 4.29 8.04 -3.02
N ALA A 60 3.08 7.53 -2.83
CA ALA A 60 1.86 8.28 -3.11
C ALA A 60 1.26 9.03 -1.90
N ARG A 61 1.76 8.82 -0.68
CA ARG A 61 1.17 9.43 0.52
C ARG A 61 1.67 10.87 0.66
N SER A 62 0.76 11.83 0.55
CA SER A 62 1.04 13.23 0.84
C SER A 62 0.79 13.50 2.33
N VAL A 63 1.72 13.08 3.20
CA VAL A 63 1.78 13.64 4.55
C VAL A 63 2.58 14.92 4.43
N ILE A 64 1.97 16.07 4.72
CA ILE A 64 2.74 17.29 4.96
C ILE A 64 3.63 16.96 6.15
N ALA A 65 4.94 16.79 5.91
CA ALA A 65 5.90 16.79 7.00
C ALA A 65 5.71 18.13 7.68
N VAL A 66 5.16 18.12 8.90
CA VAL A 66 5.05 19.32 9.70
C VAL A 66 6.48 19.65 10.10
N ASP A 67 7.18 20.38 9.23
CA ASP A 67 8.46 20.98 9.56
C ASP A 67 8.16 21.89 10.75
N ARG A 68 8.71 21.47 11.88
CA ARG A 68 8.42 21.99 13.20
C ARG A 68 8.86 23.45 13.18
N PHE A 69 7.93 24.37 13.45
CA PHE A 69 8.19 25.80 13.64
C PHE A 69 9.57 26.02 14.29
N ALA A 70 10.50 26.58 13.52
CA ALA A 70 11.79 27.08 13.97
C ALA A 70 11.65 28.54 14.43
#